data_AF-A0A5E4PMV8-F1
#
_entry.id   AF-A0A5E4PMV8-F1
#
_cell.length_a   1.000
_cell.length_b   1.000
_cell.length_c   1.000
_cell.angle_alpha   90.00
_cell.angle_beta   90.00
_cell.angle_gamma   90.00
#
_symmetry.space_group_name_H-M   'P 1'
#
loop_
_entity.id
_entity.type
_entity.pdbx_description
1 polymer ?
#
loop_
_entity_poly.entity_id
_entity_poly.type
_entity_poly.pdbx_seq_one_letter_code
_entity_poly.pdbx_strand_id
1 'polypeptide(L)'
;MMQNTFSDFKSDLDIKISKIGENTENIRLELDALSALMNEFKKQLCSLRNDQKTTSEQVLQLSEKQEALCKEMGDVQISIDFTNKINEDVKLRVLKLEKDVKNSDNSLSKILSLKSKIEILEEQARSYNIDISGIPEKRSENLIELMETICRSICFAIDRKDIIAIHRVPQALLQVNRPKNMIVKL
;
A
#
# COMPACT_ATOMS: atom_id res chain seq x y z
N MET A 1 126.08 3.76 -16.21
CA MET A 1 125.07 4.19 -15.21
C MET A 1 123.90 4.98 -15.79
N MET A 2 124.02 5.64 -16.96
CA MET A 2 122.95 6.51 -17.51
C MET A 2 121.87 5.78 -18.35
N GLN A 3 122.11 4.54 -18.80
CA GLN A 3 121.14 3.76 -19.58
C GLN A 3 120.05 3.08 -18.72
N ASN A 4 120.33 2.75 -17.45
CA ASN A 4 119.34 2.12 -16.57
C ASN A 4 118.23 3.11 -16.16
N THR A 5 118.56 4.37 -15.88
CA THR A 5 117.60 5.41 -15.47
C THR A 5 116.58 5.77 -16.54
N PHE A 6 116.94 5.71 -17.83
CA PHE A 6 116.00 5.98 -18.92
C PHE A 6 115.04 4.80 -19.16
N SER A 7 115.52 3.57 -18.98
CA SER A 7 114.68 2.36 -19.04
C SER A 7 113.65 2.34 -17.92
N ASP A 8 114.04 2.71 -16.70
CA ASP A 8 113.14 2.79 -15.54
C ASP A 8 112.07 3.87 -15.72
N PHE A 9 112.45 5.04 -16.26
CA PHE A 9 111.49 6.10 -16.58
C PHE A 9 110.48 5.66 -17.64
N LYS A 10 110.93 4.96 -18.69
CA LYS A 10 110.05 4.43 -19.73
C LYS A 10 109.07 3.40 -19.16
N SER A 11 109.55 2.50 -18.30
CA SER A 11 108.70 1.52 -17.61
C SER A 11 107.66 2.18 -16.70
N ASP A 12 108.04 3.21 -15.94
CA ASP A 12 107.09 3.95 -15.08
C ASP A 12 106.05 4.72 -15.90
N LEU A 13 106.46 5.29 -17.04
CA LEU A 13 105.56 5.93 -17.99
C LEU A 13 104.54 4.93 -18.56
N ASP A 14 105.01 3.75 -18.98
CA ASP A 14 104.14 2.70 -19.54
C ASP A 14 103.14 2.19 -18.49
N ILE A 15 103.57 2.02 -17.23
CA ILE A 15 102.68 1.66 -16.11
C ILE A 15 101.63 2.75 -15.88
N LYS A 16 102.02 4.03 -15.87
CA LYS A 16 101.09 5.15 -15.70
C LYS A 16 100.09 5.26 -16.85
N ILE A 17 100.55 5.12 -18.09
CA ILE A 17 99.68 5.11 -19.28
C ILE A 17 98.71 3.93 -19.22
N SER A 18 99.17 2.74 -18.84
CA SER A 18 98.30 1.57 -18.65
C SER A 18 97.22 1.82 -17.59
N LYS A 19 97.59 2.43 -16.45
CA LYS A 19 96.66 2.77 -15.37
C LYS A 19 95.65 3.85 -15.77
N ILE A 20 96.06 4.83 -16.58
CA ILE A 20 95.15 5.82 -17.17
C ILE A 20 94.18 5.14 -18.14
N GLY A 21 94.67 4.22 -18.96
CA GLY A 21 93.83 3.42 -19.87
C GLY A 21 92.76 2.63 -19.14
N GLU A 22 93.14 1.92 -18.08
CA GLU A 22 92.22 1.16 -17.22
C GLU A 22 91.17 2.08 -16.56
N ASN A 23 91.60 3.22 -16.00
CA ASN A 23 90.68 4.20 -15.43
C ASN A 23 89.70 4.77 -16.46
N THR A 24 90.18 5.03 -17.68
CA THR A 24 89.34 5.58 -18.77
C THR A 24 88.30 4.55 -19.18
N GLU A 25 88.65 3.26 -19.24
CA GLU A 25 87.71 2.19 -19.54
C GLU A 25 86.69 2.00 -18.41
N ASN A 26 87.10 2.06 -17.15
CA ASN A 26 86.17 2.00 -16.01
C ASN A 26 85.16 3.16 -16.03
N ILE A 27 85.61 4.39 -16.29
CA ILE A 27 84.71 5.55 -16.44
C ILE A 27 83.73 5.34 -17.60
N ARG A 28 84.18 4.77 -18.71
CA ARG A 28 83.31 4.45 -19.86
C ARG A 28 82.22 3.47 -19.48
N LEU A 29 82.56 2.40 -18.76
CA LEU A 29 81.60 1.42 -18.28
C LEU A 29 80.58 2.02 -17.30
N GLU A 30 81.02 2.88 -16.38
CA GLU A 30 80.12 3.59 -15.46
C GLU A 30 79.16 4.54 -16.19
N LEU A 31 79.64 5.24 -17.22
CA LEU A 31 78.81 6.11 -18.07
C LEU A 31 77.76 5.30 -18.83
N ASP A 32 78.14 4.14 -19.38
CA ASP A 32 77.21 3.23 -20.07
C ASP A 32 76.14 2.69 -19.11
N ALA A 33 76.53 2.31 -17.89
CA ALA A 33 75.60 1.87 -16.85
C ALA A 33 74.64 2.99 -16.40
N LEU A 34 75.16 4.22 -16.23
CA LEU A 34 74.34 5.38 -15.89
C LEU A 34 73.35 5.72 -17.01
N SER A 35 73.78 5.63 -18.27
CA SER A 35 72.92 5.82 -19.44
C SER A 35 71.79 4.78 -19.49
N ALA A 36 72.09 3.52 -19.21
CA ALA A 36 71.08 2.47 -19.10
C ALA A 36 70.06 2.75 -17.98
N LEU A 37 70.54 3.16 -16.80
CA LEU A 37 69.69 3.49 -15.66
C LEU A 37 68.81 4.72 -15.95
N MET A 38 69.34 5.74 -16.62
CA MET A 38 68.58 6.92 -17.03
C MET A 38 67.46 6.58 -18.02
N ASN A 39 67.72 5.66 -18.95
CA ASN A 39 66.70 5.19 -19.89
C ASN A 39 65.58 4.41 -19.18
N GLU A 40 65.93 3.60 -18.18
CA GLU A 40 64.93 2.88 -17.39
C GLU A 40 64.09 3.83 -16.52
N PHE A 41 64.73 4.80 -15.87
CA PHE A 41 64.04 5.84 -15.12
C PHE A 41 63.06 6.64 -16.01
N LYS A 42 63.47 6.96 -17.24
CA LYS A 42 62.61 7.64 -18.22
C LYS A 42 61.38 6.80 -18.56
N LYS A 43 61.52 5.48 -18.73
CA LYS A 43 60.37 4.59 -18.99
C LYS A 43 59.40 4.57 -17.81
N GLN A 44 59.91 4.46 -16.59
CA GLN A 44 59.08 4.47 -15.38
C GLN A 44 58.32 5.79 -15.22
N LEU A 45 58.97 6.94 -15.49
CA LEU A 45 58.30 8.23 -15.50
C LEU A 45 57.18 8.32 -16.55
N CYS A 46 57.41 7.77 -17.74
CA CYS A 46 56.37 7.70 -18.78
C CYS A 46 55.19 6.84 -18.33
N SER A 47 55.44 5.67 -17.72
CA SER A 47 54.39 4.82 -17.14
C SER A 47 53.59 5.58 -16.09
N LEU A 48 54.26 6.18 -15.11
CA LEU A 48 53.63 6.88 -14.00
C LEU A 48 52.76 8.05 -14.49
N ARG A 49 53.22 8.79 -15.51
CA ARG A 49 52.43 9.86 -16.12
C ARG A 49 51.16 9.33 -16.78
N ASN A 50 51.22 8.17 -17.43
CA ASN A 50 50.04 7.54 -18.02
C ASN A 50 49.07 7.09 -16.94
N ASP A 51 49.56 6.46 -15.88
CA ASP A 51 48.73 6.02 -14.75
C ASP A 51 48.07 7.21 -14.04
N GLN A 52 48.80 8.31 -13.87
CA GLN A 52 48.25 9.56 -13.33
C GLN A 52 47.12 10.10 -14.21
N LYS A 53 47.29 10.07 -15.54
CA LYS A 53 46.27 10.52 -16.48
C LYS A 53 45.01 9.65 -16.39
N THR A 54 45.18 8.32 -16.43
CA THR A 54 44.05 7.38 -16.32
C THR A 54 43.33 7.51 -14.99
N THR A 55 44.07 7.67 -13.87
CA THR A 55 43.46 7.88 -12.55
C THR A 55 42.66 9.18 -12.53
N SER A 56 43.19 10.26 -13.11
CA SER A 56 42.47 11.54 -13.21
C SER A 56 41.17 11.42 -14.01
N GLU A 57 41.18 10.65 -15.11
CA GLU A 57 39.99 10.40 -15.93
C GLU A 57 38.92 9.60 -15.15
N GLN A 58 39.34 8.59 -14.39
CA GLN A 58 38.43 7.79 -13.54
C GLN A 58 37.80 8.62 -12.43
N VAL A 59 38.57 9.51 -11.79
CA VAL A 59 38.05 10.42 -10.75
C VAL A 59 36.99 11.36 -11.33
N LEU A 60 37.19 11.88 -12.55
CA LEU A 60 36.20 12.74 -13.22
C LEU A 60 34.89 11.98 -13.48
N GLN A 61 34.98 10.76 -14.02
CA GLN A 61 33.80 9.92 -14.29
C GLN A 61 33.06 9.53 -13.02
N LEU A 62 33.77 9.28 -11.92
CA LEU A 62 33.15 9.01 -10.62
C LEU A 62 32.39 10.24 -10.10
N SER A 63 32.96 11.44 -10.26
CA SER A 63 32.31 12.69 -9.87
C SER A 63 31.01 12.91 -10.66
N GLU A 64 31.01 12.65 -11.97
CA GLU A 64 29.82 12.78 -12.82
C GLU A 64 28.72 11.79 -12.41
N LYS A 65 29.09 10.53 -12.16
CA LYS A 65 28.16 9.50 -11.69
C LYS A 65 27.59 9.84 -10.31
N GLN A 66 28.42 10.38 -9.41
CA GLN A 66 27.98 10.84 -8.10
C GLN A 66 26.95 11.96 -8.21
N GLU A 67 27.17 12.94 -9.10
CA GLU A 67 26.21 14.02 -9.32
C GLU A 67 24.87 13.50 -9.87
N ALA A 68 24.92 12.56 -10.82
CA ALA A 68 23.72 11.92 -11.37
C ALA A 68 22.92 11.18 -10.29
N LEU A 69 23.59 10.39 -9.46
CA LEU A 69 22.97 9.69 -8.33
C LEU A 69 22.35 10.65 -7.31
N CYS A 70 23.01 11.78 -7.04
CA CYS A 70 22.45 12.81 -6.16
C CYS A 70 21.15 13.40 -6.71
N LYS A 71 21.04 13.59 -8.04
CA LYS A 71 19.81 14.06 -8.69
C LYS A 71 18.68 13.02 -8.57
N GLU A 72 18.97 11.77 -8.94
CA GLU A 72 17.99 10.68 -8.84
C GLU A 72 17.49 10.48 -7.40
N MET A 73 18.40 10.57 -6.41
CA MET A 73 18.02 10.49 -4.99
C MET A 73 17.10 11.64 -4.58
N GLY A 74 17.34 12.85 -5.09
CA GLY A 74 16.47 14.00 -4.87
C GLY A 74 15.05 13.78 -5.41
N ASP A 75 14.94 13.23 -6.63
CA ASP A 75 13.65 12.90 -7.25
C ASP A 75 12.89 11.82 -6.46
N VAL A 76 13.61 10.79 -5.99
CA VAL A 76 13.05 9.74 -5.13
C VAL A 76 12.53 10.34 -3.82
N GLN A 77 13.27 11.27 -3.20
CA GLN A 77 12.84 11.95 -1.98
C GLN A 77 11.54 12.73 -2.18
N ILE A 78 11.42 13.47 -3.29
CA ILE A 78 10.20 14.20 -3.66
C ILE A 78 9.02 13.22 -3.85
N SER A 79 9.24 12.09 -4.52
CA SER A 79 8.21 11.07 -4.74
C SER A 79 7.74 10.43 -3.43
N ILE A 80 8.65 10.18 -2.49
CA ILE A 80 8.33 9.64 -1.16
C ILE A 80 7.49 10.65 -0.37
N ASP A 81 7.89 11.92 -0.35
CA ASP A 81 7.15 12.96 0.36
C ASP A 81 5.73 13.15 -0.19
N PHE A 82 5.58 13.06 -1.52
CA PHE A 82 4.27 13.09 -2.17
C PHE A 82 3.41 11.88 -1.77
N THR A 83 4.00 10.68 -1.80
CA THR A 83 3.31 9.43 -1.44
C THR A 83 2.87 9.45 0.02
N ASN A 84 3.72 9.95 0.93
CA ASN A 84 3.39 10.08 2.34
C ASN A 84 2.20 11.01 2.58
N LYS A 85 2.12 12.13 1.85
CA LYS A 85 0.96 13.05 1.94
C LYS A 85 -0.33 12.38 1.50
N ILE A 86 -0.31 11.63 0.40
CA ILE A 86 -1.47 10.85 -0.06
C ILE A 86 -1.86 9.81 0.98
N ASN A 87 -0.89 9.10 1.55
CA ASN A 87 -1.14 8.06 2.52
C ASN A 87 -1.83 8.60 3.79
N GLU A 88 -1.42 9.79 4.26
CA GLU A 88 -2.10 10.46 5.38
C GLU A 88 -3.54 10.89 5.02
N ASP A 89 -3.79 11.39 3.81
CA ASP A 89 -5.17 11.70 3.37
C ASP A 89 -6.05 10.44 3.32
N VAL A 90 -5.53 9.35 2.73
CA VAL A 90 -6.24 8.06 2.66
C VAL A 90 -6.55 7.55 4.06
N LYS A 91 -5.60 7.62 4.99
CA LYS A 91 -5.79 7.22 6.39
C LYS A 91 -6.91 8.02 7.05
N LEU A 92 -6.96 9.35 6.86
CA LEU A 92 -8.03 10.18 7.40
C LEU A 92 -9.40 9.80 6.81
N ARG A 93 -9.46 9.53 5.50
CA ARG A 93 -10.70 9.11 4.83
C ARG A 93 -11.19 7.75 5.32
N VAL A 94 -10.27 6.80 5.54
CA VAL A 94 -10.59 5.47 6.10
C VAL A 94 -11.14 5.61 7.52
N LEU A 95 -10.49 6.39 8.38
CA LEU A 95 -10.97 6.62 9.76
C LEU A 95 -12.38 7.24 9.79
N LYS A 96 -12.67 8.16 8.85
CA LYS A 96 -14.01 8.74 8.71
C LYS A 96 -15.03 7.68 8.30
N LEU A 97 -14.72 6.86 7.31
CA LEU A 97 -15.60 5.77 6.85
C LEU A 97 -15.85 4.74 7.95
N GLU A 98 -14.83 4.34 8.69
CA GLU A 98 -14.97 3.41 9.82
C GLU A 98 -15.92 3.97 10.90
N LYS A 99 -15.81 5.26 11.19
CA LYS A 99 -16.72 5.95 12.12
C LYS A 99 -18.15 5.97 11.59
N ASP A 100 -18.34 6.27 10.31
CA ASP A 100 -19.66 6.35 9.68
C ASP A 100 -20.34 4.96 9.61
N VAL A 101 -19.59 3.90 9.28
CA VAL A 101 -20.07 2.50 9.31
C VAL A 101 -20.51 2.10 10.71
N LYS A 102 -19.70 2.39 11.73
CA LYS A 102 -20.03 2.07 13.13
C LYS A 102 -21.31 2.80 13.60
N ASN A 103 -21.53 4.04 13.14
CA ASN A 103 -22.75 4.79 13.42
C ASN A 103 -23.97 4.21 12.67
N SER A 104 -23.77 3.72 11.45
CA SER A 104 -24.80 3.06 10.64
C SER A 104 -25.26 1.76 11.29
N ASP A 105 -24.35 0.93 11.80
CA ASP A 105 -24.69 -0.33 12.49
C ASP A 105 -25.57 -0.08 13.72
N ASN A 106 -25.27 0.97 14.49
CA ASN A 106 -26.08 1.40 15.62
C ASN A 106 -27.45 1.94 15.19
N SER A 107 -27.57 2.45 13.96
CA SER A 107 -28.86 2.90 13.42
C SER A 107 -29.69 1.72 12.94
N LEU A 108 -29.06 0.74 12.28
CA LEU A 108 -29.69 -0.53 11.89
C LEU A 108 -30.24 -1.30 13.09
N SER A 109 -29.48 -1.40 14.18
CA SER A 109 -29.95 -2.07 15.40
C SER A 109 -31.17 -1.38 16.01
N LYS A 110 -31.21 -0.03 16.00
CA LYS A 110 -32.38 0.75 16.41
C LYS A 110 -33.58 0.52 15.49
N ILE A 111 -33.37 0.48 14.18
CA ILE A 111 -34.44 0.19 13.20
C ILE A 111 -35.02 -1.20 13.45
N LEU A 112 -34.18 -2.21 13.67
CA LEU A 112 -34.63 -3.56 13.99
C LEU A 112 -35.42 -3.60 15.30
N SER A 113 -34.93 -2.94 16.35
CA SER A 113 -35.67 -2.83 17.61
C SER A 113 -37.01 -2.12 17.45
N LEU A 114 -37.08 -1.06 16.64
CA LEU A 114 -38.30 -0.33 16.39
C LEU A 114 -39.30 -1.17 15.60
N LYS A 115 -38.82 -1.93 14.60
CA LYS A 115 -39.64 -2.86 13.83
C LYS A 115 -40.28 -3.91 14.74
N SER A 116 -39.50 -4.56 15.61
CA SER A 116 -40.05 -5.54 16.56
C SER A 116 -41.06 -4.92 17.53
N LYS A 117 -40.85 -3.67 17.98
CA LYS A 117 -41.83 -2.97 18.81
C LYS A 117 -43.13 -2.68 18.06
N ILE A 118 -43.04 -2.30 16.79
CA ILE A 118 -44.22 -2.09 15.94
C ILE A 118 -44.98 -3.41 15.76
N GLU A 119 -44.28 -4.50 15.46
CA GLU A 119 -44.88 -5.84 15.32
C GLU A 119 -45.64 -6.25 16.59
N ILE A 120 -45.04 -6.06 17.77
CA ILE A 120 -45.70 -6.36 19.05
C ILE A 120 -46.94 -5.48 19.27
N LEU A 121 -46.84 -4.17 19.01
CA LEU A 121 -47.99 -3.25 19.15
C LEU A 121 -49.12 -3.62 18.17
N GLU A 122 -48.77 -4.03 16.97
CA GLU A 122 -49.69 -4.47 15.94
C GLU A 122 -50.39 -5.80 16.28
N GLU A 123 -49.66 -6.74 16.90
CA GLU A 123 -50.21 -7.99 17.40
C GLU A 123 -51.14 -7.72 18.59
N GLN A 124 -50.71 -6.90 19.55
CA GLN A 124 -51.52 -6.49 20.69
C GLN A 124 -52.82 -5.80 20.27
N ALA A 125 -52.77 -4.93 19.25
CA ALA A 125 -53.94 -4.25 18.72
C ALA A 125 -54.96 -5.21 18.07
N ARG A 126 -54.52 -6.40 17.64
CA ARG A 126 -55.36 -7.44 17.01
C ARG A 126 -55.68 -8.62 17.93
N SER A 127 -55.12 -8.68 19.15
CA SER A 127 -55.26 -9.81 20.08
C SER A 127 -56.71 -10.15 20.45
N TYR A 128 -57.60 -9.15 20.44
CA TYR A 128 -59.04 -9.33 20.73
C TYR A 128 -59.94 -9.26 19.49
N ASN A 129 -59.33 -9.33 18.30
CA ASN A 129 -60.07 -9.37 17.04
C ASN A 129 -60.26 -10.84 16.62
N ILE A 130 -61.50 -11.23 16.42
CA ILE A 130 -61.87 -12.52 15.81
C ILE A 130 -62.09 -12.28 14.32
N ASP A 131 -61.27 -12.91 13.48
CA ASP A 131 -61.45 -12.93 12.01
C ASP A 131 -62.28 -14.15 11.61
N ILE A 132 -63.43 -13.91 10.99
CA ILE A 132 -64.33 -14.94 10.49
C ILE A 132 -64.42 -14.83 8.96
N SER A 133 -63.94 -15.87 8.28
CA SER A 133 -63.92 -15.93 6.82
C SER A 133 -64.94 -16.94 6.28
N GLY A 134 -65.34 -16.79 5.00
CA GLY A 134 -66.21 -17.75 4.33
C GLY A 134 -67.71 -17.58 4.61
N ILE A 135 -68.12 -16.54 5.31
CA ILE A 135 -69.54 -16.22 5.53
C ILE A 135 -70.12 -15.54 4.28
N PRO A 136 -71.18 -16.09 3.64
CA PRO A 136 -71.85 -15.46 2.51
C PRO A 136 -72.30 -14.02 2.81
N GLU A 137 -72.17 -13.14 1.83
CA GLU A 137 -72.61 -11.74 1.95
C GLU A 137 -74.07 -11.59 1.53
N LYS A 138 -74.84 -10.81 2.31
CA LYS A 138 -76.18 -10.37 1.94
C LYS A 138 -76.25 -8.85 1.90
N ARG A 139 -77.02 -8.30 0.97
CA ARG A 139 -77.28 -6.85 0.92
C ARG A 139 -78.06 -6.46 2.19
N SER A 140 -77.57 -5.45 2.90
CA SER A 140 -78.15 -4.95 4.15
C SER A 140 -78.20 -6.02 5.27
N GLU A 141 -77.11 -6.75 5.48
CA GLU A 141 -77.00 -7.73 6.56
C GLU A 141 -76.82 -7.07 7.95
N ASN A 142 -77.40 -7.69 8.98
CA ASN A 142 -77.12 -7.35 10.38
C ASN A 142 -76.03 -8.28 10.92
N LEU A 143 -74.80 -7.77 11.00
CA LEU A 143 -73.63 -8.56 11.42
C LEU A 143 -73.74 -9.04 12.88
N ILE A 144 -74.41 -8.28 13.75
CA ILE A 144 -74.58 -8.66 15.17
C ILE A 144 -75.47 -9.90 15.28
N GLU A 145 -76.62 -9.91 14.60
CA GLU A 145 -77.51 -11.07 14.58
C GLU A 145 -76.86 -12.29 13.94
N LEU A 146 -76.05 -12.07 12.90
CA LEU A 146 -75.27 -13.12 12.26
C LEU A 146 -74.24 -13.72 13.22
N MET A 147 -73.53 -12.88 13.99
CA MET A 147 -72.61 -13.34 15.02
C MET A 147 -73.32 -14.12 16.12
N GLU A 148 -74.47 -13.63 16.63
CA GLU A 148 -75.28 -14.35 17.61
C GLU A 148 -75.74 -15.72 17.09
N THR A 149 -76.03 -15.83 15.80
CA THR A 149 -76.45 -17.09 15.16
C THR A 149 -75.27 -18.06 15.07
N ILE A 150 -74.07 -17.57 14.73
CA ILE A 150 -72.83 -18.36 14.70
C ILE A 150 -72.45 -18.82 16.10
N CYS A 151 -72.51 -17.94 17.10
CA CYS A 151 -72.22 -18.33 18.48
C CYS A 151 -73.21 -19.38 18.99
N ARG A 152 -74.51 -19.22 18.70
CA ARG A 152 -75.53 -20.22 19.05
C ARG A 152 -75.28 -21.58 18.41
N SER A 153 -74.79 -21.63 17.17
CA SER A 153 -74.52 -22.91 16.50
C SER A 153 -73.34 -23.68 17.11
N ILE A 154 -72.43 -22.99 17.79
CA ILE A 154 -71.32 -23.60 18.57
C ILE A 154 -71.62 -23.69 20.07
N CYS A 155 -72.88 -23.53 20.48
CA CYS A 155 -73.32 -23.55 21.88
C CYS A 155 -72.64 -22.50 22.78
N PHE A 156 -72.27 -21.35 22.20
CA PHE A 156 -71.72 -20.21 22.93
C PHE A 156 -72.73 -19.05 22.94
N ALA A 157 -72.93 -18.43 24.10
CA ALA A 157 -73.75 -17.22 24.22
C ALA A 157 -72.83 -15.99 24.26
N ILE A 158 -73.06 -15.03 23.38
CA ILE A 158 -72.36 -13.75 23.34
C ILE A 158 -73.36 -12.62 23.59
N ASP A 159 -73.05 -11.72 24.51
CA ASP A 159 -73.88 -10.54 24.73
C ASP A 159 -73.48 -9.43 23.75
N ARG A 160 -74.46 -8.67 23.26
CA ARG A 160 -74.21 -7.52 22.36
C ARG A 160 -73.29 -6.46 22.99
N LYS A 161 -73.24 -6.41 24.33
CA LYS A 161 -72.40 -5.48 25.11
C LYS A 161 -70.92 -5.86 25.06
N ASP A 162 -70.63 -7.14 24.81
CA ASP A 162 -69.27 -7.67 24.72
C ASP A 162 -68.68 -7.50 23.31
N ILE A 163 -69.43 -6.92 22.36
CA ILE A 163 -68.96 -6.63 21.01
C ILE A 163 -68.68 -5.14 20.92
N ILE A 164 -67.40 -4.75 20.90
CA ILE A 164 -66.97 -3.36 20.74
C ILE A 164 -67.23 -2.87 19.31
N ALA A 165 -66.88 -3.68 18.31
CA ALA A 165 -67.05 -3.34 16.90
C ALA A 165 -67.15 -4.58 16.03
N ILE A 166 -68.00 -4.52 15.00
CA ILE A 166 -68.13 -5.58 14.00
C ILE A 166 -68.27 -4.99 12.61
N HIS A 167 -67.45 -5.46 11.67
CA HIS A 167 -67.48 -4.98 10.28
C HIS A 167 -66.87 -5.98 9.30
N ARG A 168 -67.25 -5.85 8.03
CA ARG A 168 -66.61 -6.57 6.92
C ARG A 168 -65.33 -5.83 6.51
N VAL A 169 -64.26 -6.57 6.24
CA VAL A 169 -62.99 -6.03 5.76
C VAL A 169 -63.01 -5.92 4.23
N PRO A 170 -62.76 -4.74 3.66
CA PRO A 170 -62.60 -4.59 2.22
C PRO A 170 -61.44 -5.44 1.71
N GLN A 171 -61.66 -6.19 0.63
CA GLN A 171 -60.58 -6.92 -0.03
C GLN A 171 -59.76 -5.96 -0.89
N ALA A 172 -58.44 -6.06 -0.81
CA ALA A 172 -57.52 -5.26 -1.62
C ALA A 172 -57.56 -5.64 -3.12
N LEU A 173 -57.93 -6.89 -3.44
CA LEU A 173 -58.02 -7.40 -4.81
C LEU A 173 -59.47 -7.69 -5.17
N LEU A 174 -60.05 -6.87 -6.05
CA LEU A 174 -61.46 -6.94 -6.47
C LEU A 174 -61.80 -8.13 -7.38
N GLN A 175 -60.80 -8.94 -7.80
CA GLN A 175 -60.99 -10.01 -8.78
C GLN A 175 -61.33 -11.38 -8.19
N VAL A 176 -61.38 -11.51 -6.87
CA VAL A 176 -61.70 -12.77 -6.21
C VAL A 176 -63.19 -12.75 -5.84
N ASN A 177 -63.97 -13.68 -6.40
CA ASN A 177 -65.40 -13.86 -6.07
C ASN A 177 -65.59 -14.53 -4.69
N ARG A 178 -64.79 -14.10 -3.69
CA ARG A 178 -64.78 -14.63 -2.33
C ARG A 178 -65.49 -13.64 -1.41
N PRO A 179 -66.36 -14.09 -0.50
CA PRO A 179 -66.95 -13.19 0.49
C PRO A 179 -65.87 -12.54 1.36
N LYS A 180 -66.08 -11.27 1.70
CA LYS A 180 -65.28 -10.45 2.61
C LYS A 180 -65.25 -11.06 4.00
N ASN A 181 -64.07 -11.02 4.61
CA ASN A 181 -63.89 -11.42 5.99
C ASN A 181 -64.67 -10.49 6.91
N MET A 182 -65.14 -11.02 8.04
CA MET A 182 -65.77 -10.27 9.11
C MET A 182 -64.81 -10.20 10.29
N ILE A 183 -64.50 -9.00 10.76
CA ILE A 183 -63.74 -8.80 11.99
C ILE A 183 -64.71 -8.42 13.10
N VAL A 184 -64.62 -9.14 14.22
CA VAL A 184 -65.33 -8.86 15.46
C VAL A 184 -64.31 -8.49 16.52
N LYS A 185 -64.42 -7.29 17.08
CA LYS A 185 -63.62 -6.85 18.22
C LYS A 185 -64.45 -7.01 19.48
N LEU A 186 -63.94 -7.82 20.41
CA LEU A 186 -64.51 -8.01 21.76
C LEU A 186 -63.94 -6.99 22.75
#